data_AF-A0A7C7GCH6-F1
#
_entry.id   AF-A0A7C7GCH6-F1
#
_cell.length_a   1.000
_cell.length_b   1.000
_cell.length_c   1.000
_cell.angle_alpha   90.00
_cell.angle_beta   90.00
_cell.angle_gamma   90.00
#
_symmetry.space_group_name_H-M   'P 1'
#
loop_
_entity.id
_entity.type
_entity.pdbx_description
1 polymer ?
#
loop_
_entity_poly.entity_id
_entity_poly.type
_entity_poly.pdbx_seq_one_letter_code
_entity_poly.pdbx_strand_id
1 'polypeptide(L)'
;MTGATSLNNNQLWDDPNYLVPMAFGFTMFGRAIDLLSFDEFLGGGLIGIANADTLFTPIILPFDADLIDRGDLSGVSQSPLSYKVDGLAGNKILKIEWNNAGSFDEADSLNTLNDYVNFQLWLYESSHDIEFHYGPSSIANETIFYYGLPGPIAGIIQWDELTSNLTDVHLLQGSQDNPTLVDSVAPVIGTPADGTIYKFTNQIVGMDRQKSQKSVKAYPNPVDDILTLTWAEQDIKEVVLYNSIGKRVYGETTSFNSAKLQIDLSGFSPGMYYVHIRTGQVLMNQTIVKL
;
A
#
# COMPACT_ATOMS: atom_id res chain seq x y z
N MET A 1 24.92 0.34 -8.67
CA MET A 1 24.39 -0.38 -9.87
C MET A 1 25.16 -0.06 -11.18
N THR A 2 25.66 -1.05 -11.96
CA THR A 2 26.41 -0.79 -13.22
C THR A 2 25.49 -0.36 -14.38
N GLY A 3 25.88 0.72 -15.09
CA GLY A 3 25.14 1.24 -16.25
C GLY A 3 23.84 1.97 -15.89
N ALA A 4 23.75 2.47 -14.66
CA ALA A 4 22.63 3.26 -14.18
C ALA A 4 22.70 4.71 -14.68
N THR A 5 21.54 5.36 -14.78
CA THR A 5 21.41 6.80 -14.97
C THR A 5 21.47 7.47 -13.60
N SER A 6 22.42 8.39 -13.40
CA SER A 6 22.48 9.20 -12.17
C SER A 6 21.33 10.21 -12.15
N LEU A 7 20.68 10.33 -10.98
CA LEU A 7 19.64 11.31 -10.72
C LEU A 7 20.24 12.61 -10.19
N ASN A 8 21.14 12.51 -9.20
CA ASN A 8 21.74 13.67 -8.58
C ASN A 8 23.00 14.20 -9.31
N ASN A 9 23.55 13.48 -10.29
CA ASN A 9 24.75 13.90 -11.05
C ASN A 9 25.92 14.34 -10.17
N ASN A 10 26.16 13.62 -9.07
CA ASN A 10 27.16 13.93 -8.03
C ASN A 10 26.97 15.33 -7.38
N GLN A 11 25.78 15.90 -7.45
CA GLN A 11 25.40 17.05 -6.64
C GLN A 11 24.91 16.56 -5.27
N LEU A 12 25.13 17.40 -4.26
CA LEU A 12 24.52 17.24 -2.93
C LEU A 12 23.00 17.28 -3.04
N TRP A 13 22.33 16.62 -2.11
CA TRP A 13 20.88 16.61 -2.03
C TRP A 13 20.43 16.47 -0.57
N ASP A 14 19.30 17.11 -0.32
CA ASP A 14 18.47 17.11 0.88
C ASP A 14 17.06 17.41 0.35
N ASP A 15 16.05 16.64 0.74
CA ASP A 15 14.71 16.70 0.12
C ASP A 15 14.71 16.68 -1.42
N PRO A 16 15.28 15.63 -2.06
CA PRO A 16 15.40 15.59 -3.50
C PRO A 16 14.03 15.56 -4.19
N ASN A 17 13.91 16.23 -5.33
CA ASN A 17 12.69 16.24 -6.16
C ASN A 17 12.92 15.66 -7.56
N TYR A 18 13.78 14.64 -7.65
CA TYR A 18 14.12 14.02 -8.92
C TYR A 18 12.94 13.23 -9.49
N LEU A 19 12.88 13.16 -10.81
CA LEU A 19 11.83 12.46 -11.54
C LEU A 19 12.39 11.22 -12.23
N VAL A 20 11.69 10.09 -12.07
CA VAL A 20 12.02 8.81 -12.71
C VAL A 20 10.88 8.41 -13.64
N PRO A 21 11.07 8.48 -14.97
CA PRO A 21 10.03 8.11 -15.92
C PRO A 21 9.76 6.61 -15.87
N MET A 22 8.48 6.23 -15.89
CA MET A 22 8.11 4.83 -15.99
C MET A 22 8.46 4.30 -17.39
N ALA A 23 9.14 3.16 -17.46
CA ALA A 23 9.67 2.61 -18.72
C ALA A 23 8.76 1.57 -19.40
N PHE A 24 7.60 1.32 -18.80
CA PHE A 24 6.58 0.35 -19.21
C PHE A 24 5.25 0.69 -18.54
N GLY A 25 4.14 0.09 -18.98
CA GLY A 25 2.86 0.28 -18.28
C GLY A 25 2.92 -0.37 -16.90
N PHE A 26 2.79 0.43 -15.83
CA PHE A 26 2.77 -0.06 -14.45
C PHE A 26 1.52 0.44 -13.75
N THR A 27 0.88 -0.42 -12.95
CA THR A 27 -0.31 -0.06 -12.19
C THR A 27 -0.17 -0.36 -10.71
N MET A 28 -0.61 0.58 -9.86
CA MET A 28 -0.75 0.40 -8.42
C MET A 28 -2.13 0.89 -7.98
N PHE A 29 -2.80 0.17 -7.08
CA PHE A 29 -4.19 0.48 -6.65
C PHE A 29 -5.20 0.61 -7.81
N GLY A 30 -4.99 -0.15 -8.89
CA GLY A 30 -5.80 -0.07 -10.11
C GLY A 30 -5.57 1.18 -10.96
N ARG A 31 -4.50 1.94 -10.70
CA ARG A 31 -4.16 3.21 -11.37
C ARG A 31 -2.84 3.08 -12.11
N ALA A 32 -2.77 3.63 -13.32
CA ALA A 32 -1.52 3.72 -14.05
C ALA A 32 -0.58 4.74 -13.39
N ILE A 33 0.71 4.41 -13.30
CA ILE A 33 1.76 5.33 -12.86
C ILE A 33 2.65 5.63 -14.06
N ASP A 34 2.73 6.89 -14.45
CA ASP A 34 3.52 7.34 -15.60
C ASP A 34 4.92 7.84 -15.17
N LEU A 35 5.02 8.36 -13.96
CA LEU A 35 6.20 9.01 -13.42
C LEU A 35 6.29 8.75 -11.91
N LEU A 36 7.51 8.63 -11.39
CA LEU A 36 7.77 8.66 -9.95
C LEU A 36 8.54 9.94 -9.63
N SER A 37 8.14 10.61 -8.56
CA SER A 37 8.88 11.72 -7.95
C SER A 37 9.36 11.30 -6.57
N PHE A 38 10.54 11.74 -6.17
CA PHE A 38 10.96 11.65 -4.76
C PHE A 38 10.01 12.50 -3.90
N ASP A 39 9.78 12.07 -2.66
CA ASP A 39 9.00 12.84 -1.71
C ASP A 39 9.79 14.06 -1.23
N GLU A 40 9.26 15.26 -1.51
CA GLU A 40 9.93 16.54 -1.27
C GLU A 40 10.09 16.90 0.22
N PHE A 41 10.04 15.92 1.12
CA PHE A 41 10.02 16.12 2.57
C PHE A 41 10.98 15.25 3.38
N LEU A 42 11.34 14.07 2.87
CA LEU A 42 12.18 13.11 3.61
C LEU A 42 13.18 12.41 2.68
N GLY A 43 12.96 12.39 1.36
CA GLY A 43 13.87 11.82 0.37
C GLY A 43 13.96 10.29 0.36
N GLY A 44 13.30 9.59 1.29
CA GLY A 44 13.25 8.13 1.40
C GLY A 44 12.06 7.48 0.69
N GLY A 45 11.06 8.27 0.27
CA GLY A 45 9.84 7.82 -0.38
C GLY A 45 9.75 8.22 -1.86
N LEU A 46 8.74 7.67 -2.54
CA LEU A 46 8.40 8.02 -3.91
C LEU A 46 6.90 8.22 -4.07
N ILE A 47 6.52 9.30 -4.72
CA ILE A 47 5.16 9.65 -5.11
C ILE A 47 4.96 9.21 -6.57
N GLY A 48 3.94 8.38 -6.81
CA GLY A 48 3.49 8.02 -8.14
C GLY A 48 2.59 9.10 -8.71
N ILE A 49 2.94 9.59 -9.89
CA ILE A 49 2.19 10.61 -10.62
C ILE A 49 1.50 9.93 -11.80
N ALA A 50 0.17 10.09 -11.86
CA ALA A 50 -0.67 9.63 -12.95
C ALA A 50 -1.23 10.83 -13.73
N ASN A 51 -1.13 10.82 -15.06
CA ASN A 51 -1.64 11.94 -15.86
C ASN A 51 -3.17 12.07 -15.86
N ALA A 52 -3.90 11.00 -15.54
CA ALA A 52 -5.35 10.92 -15.71
C ALA A 52 -6.15 11.03 -14.40
N ASP A 53 -5.53 10.82 -13.24
CA ASP A 53 -6.18 10.92 -11.92
C ASP A 53 -5.22 11.51 -10.90
N THR A 54 -5.52 12.73 -10.47
CA THR A 54 -4.74 13.48 -9.48
C THR A 54 -5.44 13.53 -8.12
N LEU A 55 -6.57 12.84 -7.96
CA LEU A 55 -7.33 12.85 -6.70
C LEU A 55 -6.75 11.83 -5.72
N PHE A 56 -6.25 10.72 -6.24
CA PHE A 56 -5.68 9.65 -5.44
C PHE A 56 -4.22 9.43 -5.79
N THR A 57 -3.35 9.78 -4.86
CA THR A 57 -1.91 9.80 -5.04
C THR A 57 -1.30 8.51 -4.48
N PRO A 58 -0.80 7.60 -5.34
CA PRO A 58 -0.03 6.45 -4.89
C PRO A 58 1.32 6.89 -4.31
N ILE A 59 1.72 6.32 -3.17
CA ILE A 59 3.01 6.57 -2.53
C ILE A 59 3.65 5.23 -2.19
N ILE A 60 4.95 5.12 -2.46
CA ILE A 60 5.80 3.97 -2.17
C ILE A 60 6.82 4.42 -1.14
N LEU A 61 6.91 3.70 -0.04
CA LEU A 61 7.82 3.97 1.08
C LEU A 61 8.76 2.77 1.23
N PRO A 62 9.86 2.68 0.45
CA PRO A 62 10.85 1.62 0.65
C PRO A 62 11.54 1.76 2.01
N PHE A 63 11.78 3.01 2.43
CA PHE A 63 12.43 3.34 3.69
C PHE A 63 12.04 4.77 4.08
N ASP A 64 10.99 4.94 4.88
CA ASP A 64 10.55 6.24 5.37
C ASP A 64 11.45 6.72 6.52
N ALA A 65 12.39 7.59 6.18
CA ALA A 65 13.26 8.33 7.09
C ALA A 65 13.73 9.60 6.39
N ASP A 66 14.15 10.59 7.17
CA ASP A 66 14.69 11.85 6.66
C ASP A 66 16.14 11.65 6.19
N LEU A 67 16.31 11.47 4.87
CA LEU A 67 17.56 11.10 4.23
C LEU A 67 18.21 12.30 3.56
N ILE A 68 19.53 12.37 3.69
CA ILE A 68 20.38 13.41 3.09
C ILE A 68 21.64 12.81 2.44
N ASP A 69 22.26 13.54 1.53
CA ASP A 69 23.60 13.20 1.03
C ASP A 69 24.63 13.25 2.16
N ARG A 70 25.34 12.15 2.41
CA ARG A 70 26.42 12.06 3.42
C ARG A 70 27.56 13.03 3.18
N GLY A 71 27.66 13.51 1.95
CA GLY A 71 28.60 14.53 1.53
C GLY A 71 28.29 15.94 2.02
N ASP A 72 27.09 16.20 2.55
CA ASP A 72 26.57 17.54 2.81
C ASP A 72 27.53 18.41 3.65
N LEU A 73 27.95 17.91 4.82
CA LEU A 73 28.91 18.60 5.69
C LEU A 73 30.29 18.83 5.05
N SER A 74 30.67 17.99 4.07
CA SER A 74 31.96 18.08 3.39
C SER A 74 31.94 18.91 2.10
N GLY A 75 30.75 19.23 1.58
CA GLY A 75 30.57 19.94 0.31
C GLY A 75 30.75 19.08 -0.95
N VAL A 76 30.94 17.76 -0.82
CA VAL A 76 31.18 16.85 -1.95
C VAL A 76 30.27 15.64 -1.81
N SER A 77 29.38 15.41 -2.79
CA SER A 77 28.42 14.31 -2.78
C SER A 77 29.07 12.95 -2.57
N GLN A 78 28.48 12.17 -1.66
CA GLN A 78 28.89 10.82 -1.31
C GLN A 78 27.72 9.83 -1.38
N SER A 79 26.51 10.29 -1.69
CA SER A 79 25.31 9.46 -1.73
C SER A 79 24.67 9.47 -3.12
N PRO A 80 25.15 8.67 -4.08
CA PRO A 80 24.56 8.63 -5.41
C PRO A 80 23.10 8.16 -5.37
N LEU A 81 22.22 8.92 -6.03
CA LEU A 81 20.87 8.47 -6.39
C LEU A 81 20.88 8.08 -7.87
N SER A 82 20.34 6.91 -8.21
CA SER A 82 20.33 6.45 -9.59
C SER A 82 19.17 5.54 -9.91
N TYR A 83 18.85 5.39 -11.20
CA TYR A 83 17.89 4.40 -11.65
C TYR A 83 18.39 3.64 -12.87
N LYS A 84 17.81 2.47 -13.11
CA LYS A 84 18.10 1.64 -14.29
C LYS A 84 16.88 0.82 -14.67
N VAL A 85 16.74 0.59 -15.98
CA VAL A 85 15.76 -0.34 -16.52
C VAL A 85 16.51 -1.50 -17.15
N ASP A 86 16.27 -2.71 -16.65
CA ASP A 86 16.85 -3.95 -17.16
C ASP A 86 15.75 -4.88 -17.69
N GLY A 87 16.11 -5.83 -18.55
CA GLY A 87 15.20 -6.89 -19.02
C GLY A 87 14.68 -6.69 -20.45
N LEU A 88 14.00 -7.73 -20.95
CA LEU A 88 13.35 -7.72 -22.26
C LEU A 88 11.92 -7.18 -22.14
N ALA A 89 11.36 -6.65 -23.22
CA ALA A 89 9.98 -6.18 -23.25
C ALA A 89 9.00 -7.26 -22.75
N GLY A 90 8.08 -6.88 -21.88
CA GLY A 90 7.19 -7.77 -21.15
C GLY A 90 7.78 -8.39 -19.88
N ASN A 91 9.06 -8.17 -19.58
CA ASN A 91 9.77 -8.64 -18.38
C ASN A 91 10.81 -7.62 -17.90
N LYS A 92 10.61 -6.33 -18.16
CA LYS A 92 11.50 -5.29 -17.66
C LYS A 92 11.34 -5.12 -16.15
N ILE A 93 12.40 -4.61 -15.53
CA ILE A 93 12.44 -4.18 -14.15
C ILE A 93 12.99 -2.76 -14.10
N LEU A 94 12.23 -1.83 -13.54
CA LEU A 94 12.75 -0.51 -13.16
C LEU A 94 13.32 -0.62 -11.74
N LYS A 95 14.58 -0.24 -11.57
CA LYS A 95 15.30 -0.24 -10.30
C LYS A 95 15.70 1.19 -9.96
N ILE A 96 15.42 1.64 -8.74
CA ILE A 96 15.84 2.94 -8.20
C ILE A 96 16.71 2.64 -6.98
N GLU A 97 17.89 3.28 -6.87
CA GLU A 97 18.92 2.99 -5.87
C GLU A 97 19.24 4.24 -5.06
N TRP A 98 19.14 4.11 -3.73
CA TRP A 98 19.75 4.99 -2.75
C TRP A 98 21.05 4.34 -2.29
N ASN A 99 22.17 4.89 -2.73
CA ASN A 99 23.48 4.41 -2.30
C ASN A 99 24.05 5.34 -1.25
N ASN A 100 24.44 4.75 -0.11
CA ASN A 100 25.15 5.44 0.95
C ASN A 100 24.41 6.69 1.47
N ALA A 101 23.07 6.66 1.56
CA ALA A 101 22.27 7.79 2.04
C ALA A 101 22.43 7.96 3.55
N GLY A 102 22.61 9.19 4.02
CA GLY A 102 22.76 9.55 5.43
C GLY A 102 21.42 9.93 6.07
N SER A 103 21.46 10.30 7.35
CA SER A 103 20.29 10.82 8.08
C SER A 103 20.42 12.31 8.32
N PHE A 104 19.37 13.05 7.97
CA PHE A 104 19.25 14.48 8.28
C PHE A 104 19.28 14.71 9.80
N ASP A 105 18.54 13.90 10.56
CA ASP A 105 18.48 13.99 12.03
C ASP A 105 19.86 13.83 12.70
N GLU A 106 20.73 12.97 12.17
CA GLU A 106 22.12 12.86 12.64
C GLU A 106 22.90 14.16 12.37
N ALA A 107 22.78 14.70 11.16
CA ALA A 107 23.45 15.93 10.77
C ALA A 107 23.01 17.12 11.62
N ASP A 108 21.71 17.27 11.87
CA ASP A 108 21.16 18.37 12.68
C ASP A 108 21.50 18.20 14.16
N SER A 109 21.32 16.99 14.71
CA SER A 109 21.47 16.76 16.16
C SER A 109 22.93 16.66 16.61
N LEU A 110 23.80 16.08 15.77
CA LEU A 110 25.16 15.70 16.15
C LEU A 110 26.23 16.39 15.30
N ASN A 111 25.85 17.07 14.20
CA ASN A 111 26.77 17.64 13.23
C ASN A 111 27.76 16.59 12.70
N THR A 112 27.24 15.38 12.44
CA THR A 112 27.95 14.25 11.83
C THR A 112 27.08 13.54 10.78
N LEU A 113 27.71 12.84 9.84
CA LEU A 113 27.06 12.02 8.80
C LEU A 113 27.74 10.64 8.70
N ASN A 114 27.83 9.97 9.84
CA ASN A 114 28.49 8.66 9.95
C ASN A 114 27.55 7.52 9.58
N ASP A 115 26.26 7.67 9.88
CA ASP A 115 25.26 6.66 9.63
C ASP A 115 24.93 6.61 8.13
N TYR A 116 24.62 5.41 7.65
CA TYR A 116 24.23 5.21 6.26
C TYR A 116 23.29 4.04 6.05
N VAL A 117 22.45 4.17 5.03
CA VAL A 117 21.61 3.10 4.51
C VAL A 117 21.84 2.89 3.02
N ASN A 118 21.65 1.65 2.57
CA ASN A 118 21.64 1.29 1.16
C ASN A 118 20.37 0.50 0.87
N PHE A 119 19.60 0.93 -0.13
CA PHE A 119 18.43 0.16 -0.55
C PHE A 119 18.06 0.46 -2.01
N GLN A 120 17.21 -0.40 -2.56
CA GLN A 120 16.67 -0.25 -3.89
C GLN A 120 15.17 -0.51 -3.90
N LEU A 121 14.45 0.22 -4.74
CA LEU A 121 13.09 -0.09 -5.16
C LEU A 121 13.11 -0.79 -6.52
N TRP A 122 12.42 -1.92 -6.64
CA TRP A 122 12.26 -2.66 -7.88
C TRP A 122 10.79 -2.76 -8.27
N LEU A 123 10.47 -2.35 -9.50
CA LEU A 123 9.13 -2.43 -10.08
C LEU A 123 9.15 -3.35 -11.29
N TYR A 124 8.25 -4.34 -11.31
CA TYR A 124 8.23 -5.39 -12.32
C TYR A 124 7.15 -5.16 -13.38
N GLU A 125 7.51 -5.22 -14.66
CA GLU A 125 6.61 -4.93 -15.79
C GLU A 125 5.41 -5.88 -15.88
N SER A 126 5.62 -7.20 -15.82
CA SER A 126 4.56 -8.19 -16.08
C SER A 126 3.68 -8.49 -14.89
N SER A 127 4.25 -8.55 -13.69
CA SER A 127 3.48 -8.85 -12.48
C SER A 127 2.89 -7.60 -11.82
N HIS A 128 3.46 -6.42 -12.08
CA HIS A 128 3.25 -5.23 -11.26
C HIS A 128 3.64 -5.41 -9.78
N ASP A 129 4.50 -6.38 -9.49
CA ASP A 129 5.06 -6.54 -8.16
C ASP A 129 6.00 -5.38 -7.82
N ILE A 130 6.10 -5.11 -6.53
CA ILE A 130 6.99 -4.13 -5.94
C ILE A 130 7.90 -4.84 -4.95
N GLU A 131 9.21 -4.59 -5.03
CA GLU A 131 10.18 -5.13 -4.07
C GLU A 131 11.08 -4.04 -3.51
N PHE A 132 11.29 -4.08 -2.20
CA PHE A 132 12.28 -3.29 -1.50
C PHE A 132 13.46 -4.20 -1.18
N HIS A 133 14.63 -3.87 -1.72
CA HIS A 133 15.87 -4.62 -1.53
C HIS A 133 16.78 -3.82 -0.62
N TYR A 134 17.10 -4.34 0.56
CA TYR A 134 17.97 -3.67 1.52
C TYR A 134 19.39 -4.22 1.43
N GLY A 135 20.36 -3.30 1.42
CA GLY A 135 21.78 -3.58 1.41
C GLY A 135 22.45 -3.32 2.76
N PRO A 136 23.79 -3.33 2.81
CA PRO A 136 24.53 -3.02 4.03
C PRO A 136 24.17 -1.64 4.55
N SER A 137 23.90 -1.53 5.84
CA SER A 137 23.60 -0.28 6.53
C SER A 137 24.35 -0.23 7.85
N SER A 138 24.65 0.97 8.34
CA SER A 138 25.28 1.19 9.63
C SER A 138 24.60 2.37 10.31
N ILE A 139 23.89 2.11 11.40
CA ILE A 139 23.18 3.12 12.17
C ILE A 139 23.67 3.00 13.62
N ALA A 140 24.40 4.00 14.09
CA ALA A 140 24.96 4.00 15.43
C ALA A 140 23.91 4.38 16.49
N ASN A 141 22.97 5.25 16.13
CA ASN A 141 21.90 5.69 17.03
C ASN A 141 20.53 5.64 16.33
N GLU A 142 19.88 4.48 16.40
CA GLU A 142 18.55 4.25 15.83
C GLU A 142 17.50 5.24 16.36
N THR A 143 17.62 5.71 17.60
CA THR A 143 16.67 6.71 18.15
C THR A 143 16.76 8.04 17.44
N ILE A 144 17.96 8.47 17.03
CA ILE A 144 18.11 9.71 16.25
C ILE A 144 17.70 9.43 14.80
N PHE A 145 18.23 8.38 14.19
CA PHE A 145 18.01 8.05 12.78
C PHE A 145 16.52 7.87 12.44
N TYR A 146 15.74 7.30 13.36
CA TYR A 146 14.31 7.04 13.18
C TYR A 146 13.42 8.02 13.94
N TYR A 147 13.95 9.16 14.38
CA TYR A 147 13.18 10.18 15.10
C TYR A 147 12.35 9.60 16.28
N GLY A 148 12.96 8.69 17.03
CA GLY A 148 12.35 8.00 18.18
C GLY A 148 11.44 6.81 17.84
N LEU A 149 11.24 6.50 16.56
CA LEU A 149 10.58 5.28 16.12
C LEU A 149 11.51 4.06 16.27
N PRO A 150 10.96 2.84 16.38
CA PRO A 150 11.76 1.62 16.49
C PRO A 150 12.40 1.16 15.16
N GLY A 151 12.17 1.87 14.06
CA GLY A 151 12.61 1.54 12.70
C GLY A 151 11.83 2.33 11.65
N PRO A 152 12.08 2.08 10.35
CA PRO A 152 11.44 2.84 9.27
C PRO A 152 9.98 2.43 9.09
N ILE A 153 9.16 3.33 8.56
CA ILE A 153 7.90 2.93 7.93
C ILE A 153 8.24 2.39 6.54
N ALA A 154 7.67 1.23 6.20
CA ALA A 154 7.88 0.62 4.91
C ALA A 154 6.56 0.07 4.36
N GLY A 155 6.26 0.36 3.10
CA GLY A 155 5.09 -0.17 2.40
C GLY A 155 4.61 0.69 1.25
N ILE A 156 3.33 0.55 0.93
CA ILE A 156 2.66 1.33 -0.10
C ILE A 156 1.35 1.88 0.45
N ILE A 157 1.04 3.12 0.10
CA ILE A 157 -0.17 3.81 0.55
C ILE A 157 -0.80 4.63 -0.58
N GLN A 158 -2.08 4.93 -0.45
CA GLN A 158 -2.81 5.86 -1.30
C GLN A 158 -3.33 7.01 -0.46
N TRP A 159 -3.05 8.22 -0.92
CA TRP A 159 -3.55 9.46 -0.33
C TRP A 159 -4.70 10.03 -1.18
N ASP A 160 -5.78 10.44 -0.54
CA ASP A 160 -6.89 11.16 -1.17
C ASP A 160 -6.71 12.67 -0.95
N GLU A 161 -6.41 13.38 -2.04
CA GLU A 161 -6.15 14.83 -2.03
C GLU A 161 -7.38 15.66 -1.62
N LEU A 162 -8.60 15.15 -1.85
CA LEU A 162 -9.82 15.89 -1.51
C LEU A 162 -10.15 15.78 -0.02
N THR A 163 -9.98 14.59 0.56
CA THR A 163 -10.31 14.36 1.96
C THR A 163 -9.11 14.50 2.89
N SER A 164 -7.90 14.57 2.34
CA SER A 164 -6.63 14.58 3.08
C SER A 164 -6.49 13.39 4.03
N ASN A 165 -6.83 12.20 3.52
CA ASN A 165 -6.75 10.94 4.28
C ASN A 165 -6.08 9.85 3.47
N LEU A 166 -5.55 8.85 4.18
CA LEU A 166 -5.13 7.58 3.59
C LEU A 166 -6.37 6.73 3.26
N THR A 167 -6.44 6.23 2.03
CA THR A 167 -7.59 5.44 1.54
C THR A 167 -7.26 3.99 1.24
N ASP A 168 -6.00 3.68 0.95
CA ASP A 168 -5.50 2.32 0.78
C ASP A 168 -4.13 2.21 1.47
N VAL A 169 -3.99 1.34 2.45
CA VAL A 169 -2.80 1.29 3.32
C VAL A 169 -2.30 -0.15 3.39
N HIS A 170 -1.05 -0.34 2.99
CA HIS A 170 -0.36 -1.62 3.06
C HIS A 170 1.07 -1.39 3.57
N LEU A 171 1.16 -1.18 4.89
CA LEU A 171 2.41 -0.93 5.59
C LEU A 171 2.88 -2.19 6.32
N LEU A 172 4.15 -2.24 6.65
CA LEU A 172 4.80 -3.34 7.36
C LEU A 172 4.91 -3.01 8.85
N GLN A 173 4.53 -3.96 9.70
CA GLN A 173 4.64 -3.87 11.15
C GLN A 173 5.32 -5.11 11.73
N GLY A 174 6.08 -4.91 12.80
CA GLY A 174 6.72 -5.99 13.56
C GLY A 174 8.19 -6.12 13.23
N SER A 175 8.80 -7.25 13.59
CA SER A 175 10.25 -7.48 13.40
C SER A 175 10.65 -7.31 11.94
N GLN A 176 11.76 -6.62 11.69
CA GLN A 176 12.39 -6.50 10.37
C GLN A 176 12.63 -7.84 9.65
N ASP A 177 12.83 -8.93 10.40
CA ASP A 177 13.14 -10.23 9.80
C ASP A 177 11.89 -10.89 9.19
N ASN A 178 10.71 -10.57 9.71
CA ASN A 178 9.44 -11.14 9.29
C ASN A 178 8.28 -10.21 9.69
N PRO A 179 8.15 -9.04 9.04
CA PRO A 179 7.05 -8.13 9.33
C PRO A 179 5.74 -8.66 8.75
N THR A 180 4.64 -8.13 9.24
CA THR A 180 3.28 -8.41 8.74
C THR A 180 2.68 -7.19 8.07
N LEU A 181 1.88 -7.41 7.03
CA LEU A 181 1.13 -6.34 6.39
C LEU A 181 -0.01 -5.84 7.27
N VAL A 182 -0.14 -4.53 7.41
CA VAL A 182 -1.19 -3.84 8.16
C VAL A 182 -1.74 -2.65 7.39
N ASP A 183 -2.97 -2.29 7.73
CA ASP A 183 -3.82 -1.28 7.12
C ASP A 183 -3.91 0.00 7.99
N SER A 184 -2.86 0.26 8.76
CA SER A 184 -2.68 1.46 9.58
C SER A 184 -1.21 1.85 9.65
N VAL A 185 -0.92 3.12 9.97
CA VAL A 185 0.45 3.62 10.11
C VAL A 185 1.18 2.85 11.22
N ALA A 186 2.25 2.14 10.84
CA ALA A 186 3.05 1.35 11.73
C ALA A 186 4.50 1.25 11.21
N PRO A 187 5.50 1.34 12.10
CA PRO A 187 6.89 1.13 11.73
C PRO A 187 7.25 -0.36 11.76
N VAL A 188 8.27 -0.70 10.99
CA VAL A 188 9.07 -1.90 11.18
C VAL A 188 9.89 -1.73 12.47
N ILE A 189 10.13 -2.83 13.19
CA ILE A 189 10.97 -2.86 14.38
C ILE A 189 12.37 -3.33 13.96
N GLY A 190 13.31 -2.40 13.98
CA GLY A 190 14.71 -2.54 13.58
C GLY A 190 15.00 -2.06 12.15
N THR A 191 16.30 -1.95 11.84
CA THR A 191 16.87 -1.69 10.51
C THR A 191 16.95 -2.97 9.65
N PRO A 192 16.19 -3.09 8.54
CA PRO A 192 16.27 -4.27 7.66
C PRO A 192 17.72 -4.64 7.30
N ALA A 193 18.07 -5.91 7.54
CA ALA A 193 19.44 -6.38 7.39
C ALA A 193 19.85 -6.48 5.91
N ASP A 194 21.16 -6.49 5.64
CA ASP A 194 21.71 -6.72 4.30
C ASP A 194 21.14 -7.99 3.66
N GLY A 195 20.64 -7.86 2.43
CA GLY A 195 20.00 -8.93 1.67
C GLY A 195 18.52 -9.15 1.99
N THR A 196 17.91 -8.34 2.86
CA THR A 196 16.47 -8.40 3.13
C THR A 196 15.68 -7.94 1.91
N ILE A 197 14.61 -8.67 1.57
CA ILE A 197 13.69 -8.30 0.50
C ILE A 197 12.27 -8.29 1.05
N TYR A 198 11.60 -7.14 0.98
CA TYR A 198 10.16 -7.06 1.20
C TYR A 198 9.45 -7.02 -0.14
N LYS A 199 8.54 -7.96 -0.36
CA LYS A 199 7.83 -8.13 -1.62
C LYS A 199 6.33 -7.89 -1.46
N PHE A 200 5.80 -6.94 -2.23
CA PHE A 200 4.39 -6.68 -2.37
C PHE A 200 3.94 -7.28 -3.71
N THR A 201 3.08 -8.29 -3.63
CA THR A 201 2.58 -8.97 -4.82
C THR A 201 1.26 -8.36 -5.26
N ASN A 202 1.16 -8.01 -6.54
CA ASN A 202 -0.13 -7.63 -7.10
C ASN A 202 -0.94 -8.91 -7.30
N GLN A 203 -1.75 -9.25 -6.30
CA GLN A 203 -2.67 -10.37 -6.44
C GLN A 203 -3.86 -9.90 -7.30
N ILE A 204 -3.89 -10.31 -8.56
CA ILE A 204 -5.12 -10.35 -9.34
C ILE A 204 -5.98 -11.44 -8.71
N VAL A 205 -6.65 -11.11 -7.62
CA VAL A 205 -7.59 -12.01 -6.97
C VAL A 205 -8.81 -12.07 -7.88
N GLY A 206 -8.83 -13.08 -8.77
CA GLY A 206 -10.08 -13.48 -9.41
C GLY A 206 -11.02 -13.95 -8.32
N MET A 207 -11.92 -13.07 -7.86
CA MET A 207 -12.98 -13.32 -6.87
C MET A 207 -12.74 -14.52 -5.94
N ASP A 208 -11.68 -14.48 -5.13
CA ASP A 208 -11.50 -15.44 -4.05
C ASP A 208 -11.07 -14.72 -2.77
N ARG A 209 -12.11 -14.24 -2.07
CA ARG A 209 -12.22 -13.98 -0.63
C ARG A 209 -10.91 -13.70 0.12
N GLN A 210 -10.64 -12.42 0.37
CA GLN A 210 -9.87 -12.04 1.55
C GLN A 210 -10.58 -12.55 2.82
N LYS A 211 -10.02 -13.61 3.39
CA LYS A 211 -10.27 -14.05 4.75
C LYS A 211 -9.71 -13.01 5.70
N SER A 212 -10.52 -12.01 6.05
CA SER A 212 -10.49 -11.26 7.32
C SER A 212 -11.65 -10.26 7.45
N GLN A 213 -12.82 -10.52 6.83
CA GLN A 213 -14.01 -9.71 7.11
C GLN A 213 -14.89 -10.40 8.16
N LYS A 214 -15.11 -9.68 9.27
CA LYS A 214 -16.11 -9.99 10.29
C LYS A 214 -17.41 -10.45 9.60
N SER A 215 -17.74 -11.73 9.71
CA SER A 215 -18.55 -12.42 8.70
C SER A 215 -20.06 -12.22 8.88
N VAL A 216 -20.75 -11.79 7.82
CA VAL A 216 -22.18 -12.07 7.64
C VAL A 216 -22.35 -13.37 6.85
N LYS A 217 -23.14 -14.31 7.38
CA LYS A 217 -23.51 -15.56 6.70
C LYS A 217 -24.92 -15.45 6.14
N ALA A 218 -25.13 -15.97 4.93
CA ALA A 218 -26.43 -16.08 4.29
C ALA A 218 -26.73 -17.55 3.99
N TYR A 219 -27.82 -18.09 4.52
CA TYR A 219 -28.20 -19.49 4.33
C TYR A 219 -29.73 -19.73 4.45
N PRO A 220 -30.27 -20.77 3.80
CA PRO A 220 -29.58 -21.61 2.83
C PRO A 220 -29.26 -20.81 1.55
N ASN A 221 -28.26 -21.26 0.80
CA ASN A 221 -27.96 -20.77 -0.54
C ASN A 221 -27.51 -21.98 -1.38
N PRO A 222 -28.32 -22.46 -2.34
CA PRO A 222 -29.59 -21.89 -2.82
C PRO A 222 -30.72 -21.85 -1.77
N VAL A 223 -31.68 -20.95 -1.94
CA VAL A 223 -32.84 -20.75 -1.05
C VAL A 223 -34.15 -20.99 -1.78
N ASP A 224 -35.07 -21.71 -1.11
CA ASP A 224 -36.47 -21.82 -1.55
C ASP A 224 -37.27 -20.64 -1.02
N ASP A 225 -37.67 -20.65 0.25
CA ASP A 225 -38.58 -19.61 0.75
C ASP A 225 -37.90 -18.64 1.70
N ILE A 226 -37.16 -19.10 2.70
CA ILE A 226 -36.67 -18.24 3.78
C ILE A 226 -35.15 -18.14 3.72
N LEU A 227 -34.64 -16.93 3.43
CA LEU A 227 -33.23 -16.59 3.55
C LEU A 227 -32.93 -16.12 4.97
N THR A 228 -31.97 -16.76 5.64
CA THR A 228 -31.47 -16.34 6.94
C THR A 228 -30.11 -15.65 6.79
N LEU A 229 -29.99 -14.44 7.35
CA LEU A 229 -28.73 -13.74 7.53
C LEU A 229 -28.32 -13.80 9.01
N THR A 230 -27.07 -14.13 9.31
CA THR A 230 -26.50 -14.04 10.67
C THR A 230 -25.15 -13.34 10.68
N TRP A 231 -24.83 -12.66 11.78
CA TRP A 231 -23.57 -11.93 11.94
C TRP A 231 -23.02 -12.10 13.36
N ALA A 232 -21.70 -11.98 13.54
CA ALA A 232 -21.07 -12.22 14.84
C ALA A 232 -21.25 -11.05 15.81
N GLU A 233 -20.88 -9.83 15.40
CA GLU A 233 -20.95 -8.59 16.21
C GLU A 233 -20.85 -7.39 15.25
N GLN A 234 -21.99 -6.86 14.79
CA GLN A 234 -22.02 -5.72 13.85
C GLN A 234 -23.24 -4.82 14.13
N ASP A 235 -23.01 -3.50 14.12
CA ASP A 235 -24.06 -2.47 14.09
C ASP A 235 -24.57 -2.32 12.65
N ILE A 236 -25.35 -3.31 12.22
CA ILE A 236 -25.97 -3.35 10.90
C ILE A 236 -26.97 -2.19 10.83
N LYS A 237 -26.75 -1.24 9.91
CA LYS A 237 -27.62 -0.09 9.70
C LYS A 237 -28.72 -0.38 8.71
N GLU A 238 -28.42 -1.22 7.73
CA GLU A 238 -29.32 -1.48 6.61
C GLU A 238 -29.01 -2.82 5.94
N VAL A 239 -30.07 -3.52 5.54
CA VAL A 239 -30.01 -4.69 4.66
C VAL A 239 -30.91 -4.41 3.45
N VAL A 240 -30.39 -4.55 2.24
CA VAL A 240 -31.12 -4.34 0.98
C VAL A 240 -30.93 -5.55 0.08
N LEU A 241 -31.99 -6.00 -0.58
CA LEU A 241 -31.92 -7.06 -1.59
C LEU A 241 -32.20 -6.49 -2.97
N TYR A 242 -31.34 -6.81 -3.93
CA TYR A 242 -31.48 -6.48 -5.35
C TYR A 242 -31.65 -7.75 -6.17
N ASN A 243 -32.45 -7.68 -7.23
CA ASN A 243 -32.48 -8.75 -8.24
C ASN A 243 -31.34 -8.57 -9.27
N SER A 244 -31.26 -9.49 -10.25
CA SER A 244 -30.20 -9.49 -11.28
C SER A 244 -30.14 -8.26 -12.18
N ILE A 245 -31.20 -7.45 -12.24
CA ILE A 245 -31.23 -6.18 -13.00
C ILE A 245 -30.97 -4.95 -12.12
N GLY A 246 -30.54 -5.15 -10.86
CA GLY A 246 -30.25 -4.07 -9.92
C GLY A 246 -31.49 -3.40 -9.33
N LYS A 247 -32.70 -3.97 -9.50
CA LYS A 247 -33.92 -3.46 -8.88
C LYS A 247 -33.95 -3.87 -7.42
N ARG A 248 -34.10 -2.89 -6.51
CA ARG A 248 -34.36 -3.15 -5.09
C ARG A 248 -35.70 -3.87 -4.92
N VAL A 249 -35.66 -5.06 -4.34
CA VAL A 249 -36.83 -5.92 -4.11
C VAL A 249 -37.17 -6.10 -2.63
N TYR A 250 -36.22 -5.77 -1.74
CA TYR A 250 -36.42 -5.71 -0.30
C TYR A 250 -35.49 -4.65 0.31
N GLY A 251 -35.85 -4.06 1.44
CA GLY A 251 -34.85 -3.41 2.28
C GLY A 251 -35.39 -2.95 3.62
N GLU A 252 -34.58 -3.11 4.65
CA GLU A 252 -34.88 -2.80 6.04
C GLU A 252 -33.77 -1.91 6.61
N THR A 253 -34.16 -0.84 7.29
CA THR A 253 -33.29 0.09 8.00
C THR A 253 -33.69 0.09 9.47
N THR A 254 -32.71 0.25 10.37
CA THR A 254 -32.81 0.41 11.86
C THR A 254 -32.88 -0.84 12.76
N SER A 255 -32.00 -0.80 13.79
CA SER A 255 -31.90 -1.58 15.04
C SER A 255 -32.24 -3.07 14.99
N PHE A 256 -31.37 -3.85 14.36
CA PHE A 256 -31.38 -5.29 14.55
C PHE A 256 -30.94 -5.65 15.98
N ASN A 257 -31.90 -5.84 16.88
CA ASN A 257 -31.67 -6.24 18.28
C ASN A 257 -31.20 -7.69 18.42
N SER A 258 -31.16 -8.45 17.32
CA SER A 258 -30.70 -9.83 17.26
C SER A 258 -29.65 -9.97 16.18
N ALA A 259 -28.65 -10.84 16.39
CA ALA A 259 -27.59 -11.16 15.44
C ALA A 259 -28.06 -11.98 14.21
N LYS A 260 -29.34 -11.82 13.83
CA LYS A 260 -30.05 -12.63 12.84
C LYS A 260 -31.20 -11.82 12.21
N LEU A 261 -31.35 -11.93 10.90
CA LEU A 261 -32.50 -11.48 10.10
C LEU A 261 -33.03 -12.64 9.24
N GLN A 262 -34.33 -12.71 9.04
CA GLN A 262 -34.97 -13.62 8.09
C GLN A 262 -35.74 -12.83 7.04
N ILE A 263 -35.55 -13.18 5.78
CA ILE A 263 -36.19 -12.56 4.62
C ILE A 263 -37.01 -13.64 3.92
N ASP A 264 -38.30 -13.37 3.74
CA ASP A 264 -39.22 -14.23 2.99
C ASP A 264 -39.12 -13.92 1.48
N LEU A 265 -38.69 -14.93 0.72
CA LEU A 265 -38.50 -14.92 -0.72
C LEU A 265 -39.52 -15.80 -1.45
N SER A 266 -40.54 -16.34 -0.77
CA SER A 266 -41.55 -17.22 -1.38
C SER A 266 -42.27 -16.58 -2.58
N GLY A 267 -42.46 -15.25 -2.55
CA GLY A 267 -43.05 -14.48 -3.64
C GLY A 267 -42.07 -14.03 -4.75
N PHE A 268 -40.79 -14.41 -4.66
CA PHE A 268 -39.74 -13.90 -5.54
C PHE A 268 -39.48 -14.91 -6.66
N SER A 269 -39.23 -14.42 -7.87
CA SER A 269 -38.93 -15.30 -9.02
C SER A 269 -37.58 -16.02 -8.85
N PRO A 270 -37.44 -17.27 -9.33
CA PRO A 270 -36.16 -17.97 -9.37
C PRO A 270 -35.08 -17.15 -10.08
N GLY A 271 -33.86 -17.16 -9.53
CA GLY A 271 -32.74 -16.42 -10.11
C GLY A 271 -31.74 -15.89 -9.08
N MET A 272 -30.82 -15.06 -9.58
CA MET A 272 -29.76 -14.45 -8.79
C MET A 272 -30.23 -13.18 -8.09
N TYR A 273 -29.89 -13.06 -6.81
CA TYR A 273 -30.12 -11.86 -6.00
C TYR A 273 -28.85 -11.45 -5.26
N TYR A 274 -28.73 -10.16 -4.99
CA TYR A 274 -27.60 -9.54 -4.29
C TYR A 274 -28.09 -8.90 -2.99
N VAL A 275 -27.58 -9.37 -1.87
CA VAL A 275 -27.81 -8.81 -0.54
C VAL A 275 -26.72 -7.78 -0.28
N HIS A 276 -27.09 -6.52 -0.08
CA HIS A 276 -26.20 -5.45 0.36
C HIS A 276 -26.47 -5.17 1.84
N ILE A 277 -25.40 -5.10 2.62
CA ILE A 277 -25.47 -4.96 4.08
C ILE A 277 -24.54 -3.82 4.46
N ARG A 278 -25.12 -2.72 4.94
CA ARG A 278 -24.36 -1.54 5.36
C ARG A 278 -24.21 -1.53 6.88
N THR A 279 -22.98 -1.42 7.35
CA THR A 279 -22.64 -1.06 8.73
C THR A 279 -22.29 0.42 8.79
N GLY A 280 -21.98 0.94 9.98
CA GLY A 280 -21.52 2.33 10.11
C GLY A 280 -20.23 2.66 9.34
N GLN A 281 -19.45 1.66 8.95
CA GLN A 281 -18.12 1.85 8.35
C GLN A 281 -17.90 1.08 7.04
N VAL A 282 -18.68 0.03 6.75
CA VAL A 282 -18.40 -0.91 5.65
C VAL A 282 -19.69 -1.31 4.92
N LEU A 283 -19.58 -1.52 3.61
CA LEU A 283 -20.60 -2.20 2.80
C LEU A 283 -20.16 -3.65 2.52
N MET A 284 -20.99 -4.62 2.89
CA MET A 284 -20.78 -6.05 2.64
C MET A 284 -21.83 -6.57 1.64
N ASN A 285 -21.41 -7.50 0.77
CA ASN A 285 -22.29 -8.08 -0.25
C ASN A 285 -22.35 -9.61 -0.14
N GLN A 286 -23.54 -10.19 -0.31
CA GLN A 286 -23.74 -11.63 -0.46
C GLN A 286 -24.56 -11.93 -1.72
N THR A 287 -24.13 -12.93 -2.49
CA THR A 287 -24.90 -13.40 -3.65
C THR A 287 -25.70 -14.63 -3.24
N ILE A 288 -27.00 -14.63 -3.53
CA ILE A 288 -27.91 -15.74 -3.22
C ILE A 288 -28.64 -16.22 -4.48
N VAL A 289 -28.89 -17.53 -4.55
CA VAL A 289 -29.63 -18.17 -5.64
C VAL A 289 -31.00 -18.58 -5.12
N LYS A 290 -32.07 -18.00 -5.65
CA LYS A 290 -33.46 -18.43 -5.41
C LYS A 290 -33.81 -19.54 -6.39
N LEU A 291 -34.28 -20.68 -5.89
CA LEU A 291 -34.79 -21.79 -6.70
C LEU A 291 -36.21 -21.55 -7.21
#